data_AF-K7VU17-F1
#
_entry.id   AF-K7VU17-F1
#
_cell.length_a   1.000
_cell.length_b   1.000
_cell.length_c   1.000
_cell.angle_alpha   90.00
_cell.angle_beta   90.00
_cell.angle_gamma   90.00
#
_symmetry.space_group_name_H-M   'P 1'
#
loop_
_entity.id
_entity.type
_entity.pdbx_description
1 polymer ?
#
loop_
_entity_poly.entity_id
_entity_poly.type
_entity_poly.pdbx_seq_one_letter_code
_entity_poly.pdbx_strand_id
1 'polypeptide(L)'
;MRKLTSFLAAILSFVVCLGGVSPALAQQAPQPASRGITTLYVTPEQQVEGVKVYGNILKYDVAIPNPDLSADLPDNVKDFPAAYQPMLEQGRQNNGINGSFTEGWFDFQAASAVTPGTNTLFTIDAPLNGRIYTVVAGKPSSQCPLKIEETAIAFFDNVGAAESKANELDANGYLVYVSPSDNLTIKAFSQLFYDQDTGKKKTNSACFLVSGATEKVTTDFQQIFPLLPRQLQQPAREAPFQYFPRTGNFIYLVNARKTLTPG
;
A
#
# COMPACT_ATOMS: atom_id res chain seq x y z
N MET A 1 55.84 -42.02 3.98
CA MET A 1 54.59 -41.23 4.12
C MET A 1 54.94 -39.79 4.49
N ARG A 2 55.11 -38.89 3.51
CA ARG A 2 55.33 -37.43 3.70
C ARG A 2 55.44 -36.69 2.34
N LYS A 3 54.61 -37.04 1.34
CA LYS A 3 54.61 -36.35 0.02
C LYS A 3 53.22 -36.27 -0.64
N LEU A 4 52.14 -36.47 0.11
CA LEU A 4 50.76 -36.29 -0.40
C LEU A 4 50.01 -35.12 0.25
N THR A 5 50.57 -34.51 1.30
CA THR A 5 49.94 -33.40 2.02
C THR A 5 50.31 -32.02 1.47
N SER A 6 51.32 -31.94 0.60
CA SER A 6 51.81 -30.65 0.05
C SER A 6 51.02 -30.17 -1.18
N PHE A 7 50.33 -31.08 -1.89
CA PHE A 7 49.58 -30.72 -3.11
C PHE A 7 48.14 -30.25 -2.83
N LEU A 8 47.53 -30.66 -1.70
CA LEU A 8 46.20 -30.17 -1.32
C LEU A 8 46.23 -28.76 -0.72
N ALA A 9 47.33 -28.35 -0.08
CA ALA A 9 47.46 -27.01 0.49
C ALA A 9 47.63 -25.91 -0.58
N ALA A 10 48.24 -26.23 -1.72
CA ALA A 10 48.47 -25.28 -2.81
C ALA A 10 47.20 -25.01 -3.66
N ILE A 11 46.26 -25.96 -3.72
CA ILE A 11 44.99 -25.78 -4.44
C ILE A 11 43.97 -25.03 -3.56
N LEU A 12 44.01 -25.22 -2.23
CA LEU A 12 43.18 -24.43 -1.31
C LEU A 12 43.64 -22.97 -1.19
N SER A 13 44.92 -22.66 -1.39
CA SER A 13 45.40 -21.26 -1.38
C SER A 13 45.09 -20.47 -2.66
N PHE A 14 44.79 -21.15 -3.78
CA PHE A 14 44.42 -20.47 -5.04
C PHE A 14 42.92 -20.26 -5.21
N VAL A 15 42.07 -21.05 -4.54
CA VAL A 15 40.60 -20.81 -4.54
C VAL A 15 40.21 -19.62 -3.64
N VAL A 16 41.10 -19.18 -2.74
CA VAL A 16 40.84 -18.05 -1.83
C VAL A 16 41.26 -16.68 -2.43
N CYS A 17 42.03 -16.63 -3.52
CA CYS A 17 42.55 -15.37 -4.07
C CYS A 17 41.96 -14.93 -5.42
N LEU A 18 41.07 -15.72 -6.06
CA LEU A 18 40.38 -15.33 -7.31
C LEU A 18 38.86 -15.61 -7.31
N GLY A 19 38.29 -15.92 -6.13
CA GLY A 19 36.85 -16.04 -5.92
C GLY A 19 36.29 -14.82 -5.19
N GLY A 20 36.49 -13.62 -5.74
CA GLY A 20 35.81 -12.40 -5.29
C GLY A 20 34.33 -12.42 -5.65
N VAL A 21 33.60 -13.46 -5.25
CA VAL A 21 32.16 -13.36 -5.07
C VAL A 21 31.96 -12.56 -3.80
N SER A 22 31.77 -11.26 -3.97
CA SER A 22 31.28 -10.39 -2.91
C SER A 22 30.12 -11.12 -2.21
N PRO A 23 30.12 -11.25 -0.87
CA PRO A 23 28.94 -11.71 -0.15
C PRO A 23 27.80 -10.67 -0.19
N ALA A 24 27.86 -9.69 -1.10
CA ALA A 24 26.86 -8.64 -1.32
C ALA A 24 25.75 -9.03 -2.32
N LEU A 25 25.79 -10.21 -2.95
CA LEU A 25 24.75 -10.67 -3.89
C LEU A 25 23.85 -11.79 -3.35
N ALA A 26 24.06 -12.22 -2.11
CA ALA A 26 23.06 -12.99 -1.36
C ALA A 26 22.23 -12.03 -0.51
N GLN A 27 21.57 -11.06 -1.15
CA GLN A 27 20.38 -10.44 -0.55
C GLN A 27 19.33 -11.54 -0.45
N GLN A 28 19.37 -12.30 0.64
CA GLN A 28 18.22 -13.02 1.14
C GLN A 28 17.05 -12.05 1.05
N ALA A 29 16.02 -12.41 0.27
CA ALA A 29 14.75 -11.71 0.32
C ALA A 29 14.38 -11.59 1.81
N PRO A 30 14.16 -10.37 2.34
CA PRO A 30 13.93 -10.20 3.76
C PRO A 30 12.75 -11.09 4.21
N GLN A 31 12.98 -11.94 5.21
CA GLN A 31 11.90 -12.53 6.00
C GLN A 31 10.98 -11.42 6.54
N PRO A 32 9.68 -11.72 6.71
CA PRO A 32 8.60 -10.91 6.16
C PRO A 32 8.76 -9.43 6.53
N ALA A 33 8.72 -8.58 5.49
CA ALA A 33 8.64 -7.13 5.62
C ALA A 33 7.67 -6.75 6.75
N SER A 34 8.09 -5.78 7.55
CA SER A 34 7.24 -5.18 8.57
C SER A 34 5.92 -4.74 7.94
N ARG A 35 4.79 -5.19 8.47
CA ARG A 35 3.50 -5.08 7.79
C ARG A 35 2.77 -3.79 8.23
N GLY A 36 3.05 -2.67 7.56
CA GLY A 36 2.47 -1.36 7.87
C GLY A 36 1.18 -0.95 7.12
N ILE A 37 0.64 0.24 7.46
CA ILE A 37 -0.42 1.00 6.76
C ILE A 37 -0.07 1.29 5.30
N THR A 38 1.21 1.38 4.96
CA THR A 38 1.63 1.58 3.56
C THR A 38 2.78 0.62 3.32
N THR A 39 2.47 -0.60 2.88
CA THR A 39 3.48 -1.61 2.58
C THR A 39 3.59 -1.79 1.07
N LEU A 40 4.79 -1.59 0.57
CA LEU A 40 5.13 -1.80 -0.83
C LEU A 40 5.72 -3.21 -1.02
N TYR A 41 5.12 -3.99 -1.92
CA TYR A 41 5.63 -5.31 -2.32
C TYR A 41 6.22 -5.25 -3.72
N VAL A 42 7.18 -6.14 -3.94
CA VAL A 42 7.96 -6.21 -5.18
C VAL A 42 7.36 -7.21 -6.17
N THR A 43 6.65 -8.23 -5.68
CA THR A 43 6.05 -9.27 -6.50
C THR A 43 4.58 -9.52 -6.13
N PRO A 44 3.75 -10.05 -7.05
CA PRO A 44 2.39 -10.49 -6.74
C PRO A 44 2.31 -11.50 -5.59
N GLU A 45 3.26 -12.42 -5.49
CA GLU A 45 3.26 -13.47 -4.45
C GLU A 45 3.47 -12.86 -3.06
N GLN A 46 4.36 -11.88 -2.96
CA GLN A 46 4.56 -11.11 -1.74
C GLN A 46 3.31 -10.30 -1.37
N GLN A 47 2.63 -9.72 -2.37
CA GLN A 47 1.37 -9.04 -2.17
C GLN A 47 0.28 -10.00 -1.68
N VAL A 48 0.14 -11.19 -2.27
CA VAL A 48 -0.85 -12.21 -1.85
C VAL A 48 -0.58 -12.68 -0.43
N GLU A 49 0.68 -12.91 -0.07
CA GLU A 49 1.05 -13.27 1.31
C GLU A 49 0.80 -12.10 2.28
N GLY A 50 1.11 -10.88 1.84
CA GLY A 50 0.73 -9.64 2.52
C GLY A 50 -0.77 -9.61 2.79
N VAL A 51 -1.59 -9.73 1.75
CA VAL A 51 -3.05 -9.78 1.79
C VAL A 51 -3.56 -10.88 2.71
N LYS A 52 -2.95 -12.07 2.75
CA LYS A 52 -3.37 -13.15 3.67
C LYS A 52 -3.12 -12.81 5.12
N VAL A 53 -1.93 -12.30 5.43
CA VAL A 53 -1.62 -11.92 6.82
C VAL A 53 -2.46 -10.74 7.22
N TYR A 54 -2.57 -9.79 6.31
CA TYR A 54 -3.46 -8.69 6.55
C TYR A 54 -4.91 -9.17 6.59
N GLY A 55 -5.37 -10.22 5.92
CA GLY A 55 -6.75 -10.74 6.05
C GLY A 55 -7.19 -10.99 7.50
N ASN A 56 -6.26 -11.35 8.38
CA ASN A 56 -6.48 -11.47 9.83
C ASN A 56 -6.47 -10.11 10.58
N ILE A 57 -5.79 -9.12 10.00
CA ILE A 57 -5.71 -7.72 10.41
C ILE A 57 -6.82 -6.88 9.73
N LEU A 58 -7.44 -7.30 8.64
CA LEU A 58 -8.22 -6.46 7.71
C LEU A 58 -9.70 -6.40 8.04
N LYS A 59 -10.01 -6.47 9.33
CA LYS A 59 -11.28 -6.01 9.88
C LYS A 59 -11.30 -4.47 10.09
N TYR A 60 -10.43 -3.71 9.40
CA TYR A 60 -10.22 -2.26 9.63
C TYR A 60 -10.25 -1.41 8.34
N ASP A 61 -10.84 -0.21 8.46
CA ASP A 61 -11.31 0.71 7.40
C ASP A 61 -10.25 1.43 6.56
N VAL A 62 -9.01 1.00 6.62
CA VAL A 62 -7.93 1.63 5.86
C VAL A 62 -7.45 0.72 4.74
N ALA A 63 -8.10 -0.43 4.59
CA ALA A 63 -7.52 -1.48 3.83
C ALA A 63 -8.53 -2.50 3.37
N ILE A 64 -8.69 -2.52 2.06
CA ILE A 64 -9.41 -3.59 1.42
C ILE A 64 -8.30 -4.48 0.88
N PRO A 65 -7.96 -5.59 1.56
CA PRO A 65 -7.47 -6.71 0.78
C PRO A 65 -8.63 -6.95 -0.19
N ASN A 66 -8.38 -7.24 -1.45
CA ASN A 66 -9.49 -7.63 -2.29
C ASN A 66 -9.65 -9.15 -2.13
N PRO A 67 -10.34 -9.70 -1.10
CA PRO A 67 -10.89 -11.03 -1.29
C PRO A 67 -11.84 -10.87 -2.46
N ASP A 68 -11.91 -11.86 -3.33
CA ASP A 68 -12.82 -11.80 -4.46
C ASP A 68 -14.26 -11.57 -3.98
N LEU A 69 -14.72 -10.31 -4.03
CA LEU A 69 -16.07 -9.92 -3.61
C LEU A 69 -17.09 -10.25 -4.70
N SER A 70 -16.67 -10.75 -5.87
CA SER A 70 -17.57 -10.96 -7.02
C SER A 70 -18.76 -11.88 -6.70
N ALA A 71 -18.60 -12.79 -5.73
CA ALA A 71 -19.67 -13.67 -5.25
C ALA A 71 -20.74 -12.94 -4.42
N ASP A 72 -20.35 -11.94 -3.63
CA ASP A 72 -21.22 -11.26 -2.67
C ASP A 72 -21.80 -9.94 -3.20
N LEU A 73 -21.32 -9.47 -4.35
CA LEU A 73 -21.76 -8.23 -4.97
C LEU A 73 -23.06 -8.41 -5.77
N PRO A 74 -24.01 -7.45 -5.68
CA PRO A 74 -25.25 -7.49 -6.47
C PRO A 74 -24.96 -7.43 -7.96
N ASP A 75 -25.87 -7.94 -8.80
CA ASP A 75 -25.67 -8.00 -10.25
C ASP A 75 -25.71 -6.62 -10.94
N ASN A 76 -26.34 -5.62 -10.32
CA ASN A 76 -26.48 -4.27 -10.88
C ASN A 76 -25.83 -3.20 -9.99
N VAL A 77 -25.17 -2.23 -10.63
CA VAL A 77 -24.47 -1.14 -9.96
C VAL A 77 -25.39 -0.26 -9.11
N LYS A 78 -26.66 -0.12 -9.49
CA LYS A 78 -27.66 0.66 -8.74
C LYS A 78 -27.91 0.11 -7.33
N ASP A 79 -27.70 -1.19 -7.14
CA ASP A 79 -27.96 -1.89 -5.88
C ASP A 79 -26.68 -1.92 -5.00
N PHE A 80 -25.52 -1.59 -5.57
CA PHE A 80 -24.22 -1.65 -4.91
C PHE A 80 -24.08 -0.68 -3.72
N PRO A 81 -24.46 0.61 -3.81
CA PRO A 81 -24.33 1.53 -2.66
C PRO A 81 -25.04 1.00 -1.42
N ALA A 82 -26.27 0.50 -1.55
CA ALA A 82 -27.03 -0.04 -0.43
C ALA A 82 -26.43 -1.33 0.13
N ALA A 83 -25.83 -2.17 -0.72
CA ALA A 83 -25.13 -3.39 -0.28
C ALA A 83 -23.81 -3.09 0.44
N TYR A 84 -23.11 -2.02 0.06
CA TYR A 84 -21.79 -1.69 0.57
C TYR A 84 -21.81 -0.74 1.78
N GLN A 85 -22.82 0.12 1.90
CA GLN A 85 -22.99 1.06 3.00
C GLN A 85 -22.84 0.42 4.40
N PRO A 86 -23.41 -0.78 4.68
CA PRO A 86 -23.25 -1.43 5.98
C PRO A 86 -21.79 -1.79 6.31
N MET A 87 -20.95 -2.08 5.31
CA MET A 87 -19.53 -2.34 5.51
C MET A 87 -18.79 -1.08 5.99
N LEU A 88 -19.11 0.07 5.40
CA LEU A 88 -18.56 1.37 5.78
C LEU A 88 -19.06 1.83 7.16
N GLU A 89 -20.31 1.53 7.50
CA GLU A 89 -20.87 1.80 8.83
C GLU A 89 -20.26 0.93 9.92
N GLN A 90 -20.13 -0.37 9.67
CA GLN A 90 -19.45 -1.29 10.57
C GLN A 90 -18.00 -0.84 10.82
N GLY A 91 -17.37 -0.33 9.76
CA GLY A 91 -16.07 0.28 9.85
C GLY A 91 -16.02 1.44 10.84
N ARG A 92 -16.84 2.46 10.60
CA ARG A 92 -16.97 3.62 11.52
C ARG A 92 -17.24 3.21 12.97
N GLN A 93 -18.07 2.20 13.21
CA GLN A 93 -18.32 1.73 14.58
C GLN A 93 -17.05 1.19 15.24
N ASN A 94 -16.20 0.49 14.48
CA ASN A 94 -14.97 -0.09 14.97
C ASN A 94 -13.84 0.94 15.12
N ASN A 95 -13.79 1.93 14.22
CA ASN A 95 -12.62 2.78 14.05
C ASN A 95 -12.91 4.27 14.13
N GLY A 96 -14.15 4.73 14.29
CA GLY A 96 -14.54 6.15 14.28
C GLY A 96 -14.88 6.65 12.88
N ILE A 97 -13.88 7.14 12.14
CA ILE A 97 -14.05 7.69 10.79
C ILE A 97 -13.30 6.80 9.79
N ASN A 98 -13.93 6.47 8.66
CA ASN A 98 -13.29 5.69 7.59
C ASN A 98 -12.07 6.44 7.03
N GLY A 99 -11.04 5.70 6.61
CA GLY A 99 -9.79 6.31 6.15
C GLY A 99 -9.10 7.14 7.23
N SER A 100 -9.13 6.70 8.49
CA SER A 100 -8.36 7.37 9.56
C SER A 100 -7.73 6.39 10.53
N PHE A 101 -6.65 6.82 11.18
CA PHE A 101 -5.91 6.01 12.14
C PHE A 101 -5.37 6.85 13.31
N THR A 102 -4.94 6.16 14.37
CA THR A 102 -4.32 6.72 15.58
C THR A 102 -2.84 6.35 15.70
N GLU A 103 -2.45 5.22 15.12
CA GLU A 103 -1.07 4.78 14.96
C GLU A 103 -0.94 4.20 13.55
N GLY A 104 0.12 4.58 12.85
CA GLY A 104 0.39 4.16 11.49
C GLY A 104 1.81 3.67 11.32
N TRP A 105 1.96 2.55 10.63
CA TRP A 105 3.23 1.93 10.29
C TRP A 105 3.47 2.13 8.80
N PHE A 106 4.63 2.58 8.39
CA PHE A 106 4.90 2.92 6.99
C PHE A 106 6.12 2.16 6.53
N ASP A 107 5.96 1.25 5.56
CA ASP A 107 7.04 0.44 5.00
C ASP A 107 7.25 0.75 3.52
N PHE A 108 8.23 1.62 3.27
CA PHE A 108 8.68 1.98 1.94
C PHE A 108 9.99 1.28 1.53
N GLN A 109 10.49 0.32 2.33
CA GLN A 109 11.83 -0.25 2.18
C GLN A 109 12.04 -1.02 0.87
N ALA A 110 10.94 -1.53 0.30
CA ALA A 110 10.95 -2.28 -0.95
C ALA A 110 11.09 -1.41 -2.22
N ALA A 111 10.91 -0.09 -2.11
CA ALA A 111 10.87 0.81 -3.26
C ALA A 111 12.16 1.61 -3.46
N SER A 112 12.33 2.09 -4.70
CA SER A 112 13.28 3.14 -5.04
C SER A 112 12.66 4.49 -4.72
N ALA A 113 13.29 5.28 -3.85
CA ALA A 113 12.83 6.63 -3.52
C ALA A 113 13.53 7.70 -4.36
N VAL A 114 12.78 8.72 -4.79
CA VAL A 114 13.35 9.93 -5.40
C VAL A 114 14.16 10.72 -4.37
N THR A 115 13.61 10.86 -3.17
CA THR A 115 14.26 11.56 -2.06
C THR A 115 15.08 10.56 -1.24
N PRO A 116 16.41 10.68 -1.18
CA PRO A 116 17.24 9.73 -0.44
C PRO A 116 16.85 9.62 1.04
N GLY A 117 16.76 8.40 1.55
CA GLY A 117 16.47 8.12 2.96
C GLY A 117 14.99 8.06 3.34
N THR A 118 14.05 8.32 2.40
CA THR A 118 12.61 8.21 2.68
C THR A 118 12.07 6.78 2.50
N ASN A 119 12.78 5.90 1.80
CA ASN A 119 12.47 4.47 1.68
C ASN A 119 12.87 3.69 2.95
N THR A 120 12.25 4.05 4.07
CA THR A 120 12.49 3.43 5.38
C THR A 120 11.20 2.89 5.97
N LEU A 121 11.33 2.01 6.97
CA LEU A 121 10.27 1.69 7.90
C LEU A 121 10.20 2.78 8.97
N PHE A 122 9.00 3.26 9.28
CA PHE A 122 8.77 4.15 10.42
C PHE A 122 7.33 4.06 10.92
N THR A 123 7.07 4.67 12.08
CA THR A 123 5.72 4.83 12.63
C THR A 123 5.36 6.30 12.78
N ILE A 124 4.06 6.57 12.76
CA ILE A 124 3.47 7.87 13.10
C ILE A 124 2.36 7.63 14.13
N ASP A 125 2.37 8.39 15.20
CA ASP A 125 1.28 8.46 16.16
C ASP A 125 0.47 9.74 15.93
N ALA A 126 -0.84 9.62 16.01
CA ALA A 126 -1.72 10.78 16.01
C ALA A 126 -1.54 11.58 17.32
N PRO A 127 -1.86 12.89 17.33
CA PRO A 127 -1.92 13.67 18.55
C PRO A 127 -2.84 13.03 19.61
N LEU A 128 -2.62 13.33 20.88
CA LEU A 128 -3.43 12.80 21.99
C LEU A 128 -4.93 13.03 21.74
N ASN A 129 -5.73 11.96 21.78
CA ASN A 129 -7.16 11.95 21.47
C ASN A 129 -7.53 12.40 20.03
N GLY A 130 -6.53 12.53 19.15
CA GLY A 130 -6.67 12.91 17.75
C GLY A 130 -6.62 11.72 16.80
N ARG A 131 -6.71 12.03 15.51
CA ARG A 131 -6.64 11.05 14.42
C ARG A 131 -5.91 11.66 13.23
N ILE A 132 -5.28 10.80 12.45
CA ILE A 132 -4.75 11.14 11.13
C ILE A 132 -5.73 10.61 10.10
N TYR A 133 -6.19 11.49 9.22
CA TYR A 133 -7.06 11.18 8.09
C TYR A 133 -6.20 10.92 6.86
N THR A 134 -6.57 9.90 6.11
CA THR A 134 -5.83 9.39 4.97
C THR A 134 -6.72 9.41 3.75
N VAL A 135 -6.17 9.88 2.64
CA VAL A 135 -6.75 9.72 1.32
C VAL A 135 -5.83 8.83 0.51
N VAL A 136 -6.38 7.78 -0.09
CA VAL A 136 -5.65 6.91 -1.01
C VAL A 136 -6.46 6.76 -2.28
N ALA A 137 -5.84 7.12 -3.40
CA ALA A 137 -6.48 7.10 -4.69
C ALA A 137 -5.54 6.62 -5.79
N GLY A 138 -6.08 5.91 -6.78
CA GLY A 138 -5.32 5.37 -7.90
C GLY A 138 -5.84 5.93 -9.22
N LYS A 139 -4.96 6.45 -10.06
CA LYS A 139 -5.29 6.91 -11.40
C LYS A 139 -5.25 5.71 -12.37
N PRO A 140 -6.38 5.30 -12.95
CA PRO A 140 -6.41 4.12 -13.81
C PRO A 140 -5.76 4.41 -15.17
N SER A 141 -4.84 3.55 -15.62
CA SER A 141 -4.35 3.50 -17.01
C SER A 141 -5.09 2.46 -17.87
N SER A 142 -5.69 1.46 -17.22
CA SER A 142 -6.55 0.44 -17.85
C SER A 142 -7.59 -0.01 -16.84
N GLN A 143 -8.82 -0.30 -17.30
CA GLN A 143 -9.93 -0.72 -16.44
C GLN A 143 -10.10 -2.23 -16.32
N CYS A 144 -9.51 -3.04 -17.22
CA CYS A 144 -9.48 -4.50 -17.06
C CYS A 144 -8.35 -5.17 -17.89
N PRO A 145 -7.37 -5.84 -17.25
CA PRO A 145 -7.13 -5.82 -15.80
C PRO A 145 -6.89 -4.36 -15.34
N LEU A 146 -7.29 -4.05 -14.11
CA LEU A 146 -7.04 -2.74 -13.56
C LEU A 146 -5.53 -2.50 -13.51
N LYS A 147 -5.08 -1.42 -14.14
CA LYS A 147 -3.71 -0.93 -14.00
C LYS A 147 -3.77 0.49 -13.46
N ILE A 148 -2.94 0.77 -12.47
CA ILE A 148 -2.83 2.09 -11.88
C ILE A 148 -1.54 2.73 -12.41
N GLU A 149 -1.68 3.87 -13.07
CA GLU A 149 -0.54 4.69 -13.53
C GLU A 149 0.16 5.29 -12.30
N GLU A 150 -0.62 5.90 -11.42
CA GLU A 150 -0.14 6.61 -10.24
C GLU A 150 -1.07 6.35 -9.05
N THR A 151 -0.46 6.07 -7.91
CA THR A 151 -1.15 6.04 -6.62
C THR A 151 -0.80 7.29 -5.84
N ALA A 152 -1.81 8.09 -5.49
CA ALA A 152 -1.68 9.23 -4.60
C ALA A 152 -2.14 8.83 -3.19
N ILE A 153 -1.29 9.13 -2.21
CA ILE A 153 -1.56 8.94 -0.78
C ILE A 153 -1.35 10.28 -0.10
N ALA A 154 -2.29 10.75 0.71
CA ALA A 154 -2.15 12.00 1.44
C ALA A 154 -2.67 11.88 2.86
N PHE A 155 -1.99 12.52 3.80
CA PHE A 155 -2.31 12.46 5.23
C PHE A 155 -2.59 13.84 5.82
N PHE A 156 -3.58 13.91 6.70
CA PHE A 156 -4.11 15.15 7.26
C PHE A 156 -4.42 14.98 8.75
N ASP A 157 -4.30 16.05 9.52
CA ASP A 157 -4.82 16.15 10.89
C ASP A 157 -6.26 16.73 10.93
N ASN A 158 -6.80 17.14 9.78
CA ASN A 158 -8.13 17.71 9.61
C ASN A 158 -8.98 16.91 8.61
N VAL A 159 -10.19 16.53 9.02
CA VAL A 159 -11.10 15.73 8.19
C VAL A 159 -11.56 16.48 6.93
N GLY A 160 -11.87 17.78 7.04
CA GLY A 160 -12.32 18.59 5.91
C GLY A 160 -11.22 18.80 4.86
N ALA A 161 -9.95 18.90 5.29
CA ALA A 161 -8.82 18.94 4.38
C ALA A 161 -8.66 17.60 3.62
N ALA A 162 -8.81 16.47 4.31
CA ALA A 162 -8.81 15.15 3.67
C ALA A 162 -9.98 14.98 2.69
N GLU A 163 -11.19 15.38 3.05
CA GLU A 163 -12.35 15.36 2.14
C GLU A 163 -12.14 16.26 0.92
N SER A 164 -11.60 17.46 1.11
CA SER A 164 -11.26 18.36 0.01
C SER A 164 -10.25 17.72 -0.95
N LYS A 165 -9.19 17.10 -0.42
CA LYS A 165 -8.21 16.39 -1.24
C LYS A 165 -8.81 15.19 -1.97
N ALA A 166 -9.70 14.44 -1.32
CA ALA A 166 -10.39 13.32 -1.93
C ALA A 166 -11.25 13.79 -3.12
N ASN A 167 -12.01 14.88 -2.97
CA ASN A 167 -12.79 15.46 -4.06
C ASN A 167 -11.91 16.00 -5.19
N GLU A 168 -10.76 16.63 -4.87
CA GLU A 168 -9.78 17.09 -5.87
C GLU A 168 -9.25 15.91 -6.70
N LEU A 169 -8.87 14.80 -6.05
CA LEU A 169 -8.38 13.61 -6.74
C LEU A 169 -9.47 12.96 -7.60
N ASP A 170 -10.70 12.86 -7.10
CA ASP A 170 -11.86 12.35 -7.88
C ASP A 170 -12.12 13.22 -9.12
N ALA A 171 -12.10 14.55 -8.98
CA ALA A 171 -12.25 15.47 -10.09
C ALA A 171 -11.15 15.32 -11.15
N ASN A 172 -9.95 14.90 -10.73
CA ASN A 172 -8.81 14.61 -11.59
C ASN A 172 -8.81 13.17 -12.15
N GLY A 173 -9.91 12.43 -11.98
CA GLY A 173 -10.10 11.09 -12.56
C GLY A 173 -9.44 9.96 -11.77
N TYR A 174 -9.08 10.18 -10.50
CA TYR A 174 -8.60 9.12 -9.62
C TYR A 174 -9.76 8.32 -9.02
N LEU A 175 -9.55 7.03 -8.83
CA LEU A 175 -10.41 6.17 -8.03
C LEU A 175 -10.03 6.31 -6.55
N VAL A 176 -10.84 6.99 -5.76
CA VAL A 176 -10.59 7.22 -4.33
C VAL A 176 -11.15 6.05 -3.50
N TYR A 177 -10.29 5.10 -3.13
CA TYR A 177 -10.72 3.85 -2.47
C TYR A 177 -10.56 3.87 -0.94
N VAL A 178 -9.83 4.84 -0.38
CA VAL A 178 -9.79 5.10 1.08
C VAL A 178 -9.88 6.60 1.29
N SER A 179 -10.91 7.06 2.02
CA SER A 179 -11.03 8.45 2.46
C SER A 179 -12.10 8.58 3.56
N PRO A 180 -12.22 9.75 4.23
CA PRO A 180 -13.38 10.05 5.05
C PRO A 180 -14.71 10.15 4.29
N SER A 181 -14.68 10.20 2.96
CA SER A 181 -15.86 10.26 2.11
C SER A 181 -16.30 8.86 1.66
N ASP A 182 -17.35 8.35 2.31
CA ASP A 182 -17.99 7.09 1.94
C ASP A 182 -18.46 7.10 0.48
N ASN A 183 -19.05 8.22 0.04
CA ASN A 183 -19.60 8.33 -1.32
C ASN A 183 -18.52 8.17 -2.39
N LEU A 184 -17.34 8.75 -2.16
CA LEU A 184 -16.20 8.59 -3.10
C LEU A 184 -15.67 7.15 -3.07
N THR A 185 -15.63 6.55 -1.88
CA THR A 185 -15.24 5.14 -1.71
C THR A 185 -16.19 4.21 -2.47
N ILE A 186 -17.51 4.38 -2.30
CA ILE A 186 -18.55 3.65 -3.05
C ILE A 186 -18.39 3.89 -4.55
N LYS A 187 -18.18 5.13 -4.98
CA LYS A 187 -18.00 5.48 -6.39
C LYS A 187 -16.75 4.81 -7.00
N ALA A 188 -15.66 4.72 -6.25
CA ALA A 188 -14.46 4.04 -6.71
C ALA A 188 -14.71 2.53 -6.85
N PHE A 189 -15.28 1.89 -5.83
CA PHE A 189 -15.57 0.44 -5.88
C PHE A 189 -16.64 0.07 -6.91
N SER A 190 -17.62 0.94 -7.16
CA SER A 190 -18.59 0.72 -8.23
C SER A 190 -17.91 0.68 -9.60
N GLN A 191 -16.97 1.59 -9.86
CA GLN A 191 -16.18 1.59 -11.11
C GLN A 191 -15.25 0.38 -11.22
N LEU A 192 -14.74 -0.12 -10.08
CA LEU A 192 -13.90 -1.31 -10.05
C LEU A 192 -14.70 -2.57 -10.39
N PHE A 193 -15.88 -2.75 -9.80
CA PHE A 193 -16.63 -4.00 -9.87
C PHE A 193 -17.70 -4.05 -10.96
N TYR A 194 -18.12 -2.91 -11.49
CA TYR A 194 -19.20 -2.81 -12.47
C TYR A 194 -18.73 -2.16 -13.76
N ASP A 195 -19.22 -2.70 -14.87
CA ASP A 195 -19.16 -2.04 -16.16
C ASP A 195 -20.10 -0.83 -16.13
N GLN A 196 -19.57 0.37 -16.38
CA GLN A 196 -20.32 1.61 -16.21
C GLN A 196 -21.30 1.88 -17.36
N ASP A 197 -21.11 1.25 -18.52
CA ASP A 197 -21.98 1.40 -19.68
C ASP A 197 -23.24 0.52 -19.54
N THR A 198 -23.04 -0.71 -19.08
CA THR A 198 -24.13 -1.70 -18.90
C THR A 198 -24.72 -1.68 -17.49
N GLY A 199 -24.01 -1.11 -16.52
CA GLY A 199 -24.35 -1.16 -15.10
C GLY A 199 -24.28 -2.57 -14.50
N LYS A 200 -23.71 -3.54 -15.20
CA LYS A 200 -23.63 -4.93 -14.77
C LYS A 200 -22.31 -5.22 -14.06
N LYS A 201 -22.38 -6.12 -13.08
CA LYS A 201 -21.20 -6.66 -12.41
C LYS A 201 -20.28 -7.26 -13.48
N LYS A 202 -19.00 -6.91 -13.42
CA LYS A 202 -17.98 -7.51 -14.29
C LYS A 202 -17.93 -9.03 -14.02
N THR A 203 -17.59 -9.84 -15.01
CA THR A 203 -17.53 -11.31 -14.81
C THR A 203 -16.13 -11.86 -14.99
N ASN A 204 -15.23 -11.06 -15.56
CA ASN A 204 -13.84 -11.44 -15.72
C ASN A 204 -13.09 -11.21 -14.40
N SER A 205 -12.65 -12.30 -13.77
CA SER A 205 -11.89 -12.32 -12.52
C SER A 205 -10.60 -11.48 -12.58
N ALA A 206 -10.01 -11.29 -13.76
CA ALA A 206 -8.87 -10.40 -13.95
C ALA A 206 -9.22 -8.91 -13.77
N CYS A 207 -10.49 -8.52 -13.88
CA CYS A 207 -10.94 -7.16 -13.58
C CYS A 207 -11.13 -6.91 -12.08
N PHE A 208 -11.33 -7.98 -11.29
CA PHE A 208 -11.52 -7.90 -9.85
C PHE A 208 -10.21 -7.90 -9.08
N LEU A 209 -9.15 -8.47 -9.66
CA LEU A 209 -7.81 -8.34 -9.13
C LEU A 209 -7.39 -6.87 -9.22
N VAL A 210 -7.59 -6.13 -8.13
CA VAL A 210 -6.78 -4.94 -7.83
C VAL A 210 -5.38 -5.47 -7.56
N SER A 211 -4.69 -5.78 -8.66
CA SER A 211 -3.25 -5.78 -8.70
C SER A 211 -2.88 -4.37 -8.25
N GLY A 212 -2.50 -4.21 -6.98
CA GLY A 212 -2.03 -2.95 -6.42
C GLY A 212 -0.76 -2.44 -7.09
N ALA A 213 -0.36 -3.08 -8.20
CA ALA A 213 0.58 -2.65 -9.22
C ALA A 213 0.31 -1.21 -9.62
N THR A 214 1.24 -0.36 -9.24
CA THR A 214 1.32 1.03 -9.63
C THR A 214 2.73 1.34 -10.10
N GLU A 215 2.85 2.17 -11.12
CA GLU A 215 4.15 2.55 -11.69
C GLU A 215 4.85 3.59 -10.81
N LYS A 216 4.06 4.40 -10.10
CA LYS A 216 4.53 5.47 -9.22
C LYS A 216 3.61 5.63 -8.01
N VAL A 217 4.20 5.70 -6.82
CA VAL A 217 3.48 6.09 -5.59
C VAL A 217 3.95 7.47 -5.16
N THR A 218 3.02 8.39 -5.00
CA THR A 218 3.24 9.72 -4.44
C THR A 218 2.58 9.79 -3.08
N THR A 219 3.37 9.99 -2.03
CA THR A 219 2.92 10.04 -0.64
C THR A 219 3.17 11.42 -0.04
N ASP A 220 2.09 12.14 0.24
CA ASP A 220 2.09 13.49 0.77
C ASP A 220 1.88 13.49 2.30
N PHE A 221 2.94 13.89 3.00
CA PHE A 221 2.95 14.09 4.44
C PHE A 221 2.97 15.57 4.84
N GLN A 222 2.86 16.51 3.90
CA GLN A 222 3.08 17.94 4.16
C GLN A 222 2.18 18.51 5.27
N GLN A 223 0.96 18.00 5.42
CA GLN A 223 0.05 18.48 6.47
C GLN A 223 0.31 17.86 7.84
N ILE A 224 1.06 16.75 7.89
CA ILE A 224 1.38 16.06 9.15
C ILE A 224 2.89 15.89 9.37
N PHE A 225 3.72 16.65 8.65
CA PHE A 225 5.17 16.53 8.70
C PHE A 225 5.77 16.61 10.12
N PRO A 226 5.20 17.38 11.09
CA PRO A 226 5.75 17.42 12.45
C PRO A 226 5.64 16.08 13.19
N LEU A 227 4.73 15.20 12.76
CA LEU A 227 4.51 13.87 13.35
C LEU A 227 5.49 12.82 12.83
N LEU A 228 6.24 13.13 11.77
CA LEU A 228 7.24 12.21 11.21
C LEU A 228 8.49 12.14 12.09
N PRO A 229 9.27 11.05 12.00
CA PRO A 229 10.63 11.00 12.52
C PRO A 229 11.45 12.19 12.07
N ARG A 230 12.31 12.75 12.94
CA ARG A 230 13.06 14.00 12.70
C ARG A 230 13.77 14.05 11.34
N GLN A 231 14.37 12.93 10.92
CA GLN A 231 15.09 12.82 9.65
C GLN A 231 14.19 12.92 8.41
N LEU A 232 12.88 12.70 8.55
CA LEU A 232 11.89 12.77 7.47
C LEU A 232 11.12 14.10 7.45
N GLN A 233 11.14 14.87 8.54
CA GLN A 233 10.32 16.09 8.67
C GLN A 233 10.67 17.16 7.61
N GLN A 234 11.95 17.48 7.45
CA GLN A 234 12.38 18.51 6.50
C GLN A 234 12.11 18.08 5.04
N PRO A 235 12.50 16.85 4.61
CA PRO A 235 12.12 16.36 3.29
C PRO A 235 10.61 16.38 3.04
N ALA A 236 9.80 15.94 4.01
CA ALA A 236 8.34 15.89 3.85
C ALA A 236 7.71 17.26 3.75
N ARG A 237 8.32 18.29 4.36
CA ARG A 237 7.86 19.68 4.26
C ARG A 237 8.09 20.24 2.86
N GLU A 238 9.20 19.87 2.23
CA GLU A 238 9.62 20.41 0.93
C GLU A 238 8.79 19.84 -0.22
N ALA A 239 8.52 18.54 -0.22
CA ALA A 239 7.75 17.90 -1.28
C ALA A 239 7.14 16.55 -0.84
N PRO A 240 6.07 16.08 -1.51
CA PRO A 240 5.61 14.70 -1.40
C PRO A 240 6.72 13.70 -1.74
N PHE A 241 6.73 12.57 -1.03
CA PHE A 241 7.66 11.48 -1.30
C PHE A 241 7.22 10.68 -2.51
N GLN A 242 8.14 10.43 -3.43
CA GLN A 242 7.88 9.67 -4.65
C GLN A 242 8.66 8.37 -4.65
N TYR A 243 7.96 7.29 -4.99
CA TYR A 243 8.49 5.94 -5.01
C TYR A 243 8.23 5.25 -6.34
N PHE A 244 9.22 4.49 -6.79
CA PHE A 244 9.22 3.70 -8.02
C PHE A 244 9.60 2.24 -7.72
N PRO A 245 9.20 1.29 -8.58
CA PRO A 245 9.60 -0.11 -8.42
C PRO A 245 11.11 -0.26 -8.43
N ARG A 246 11.63 -1.06 -7.50
CA ARG A 246 13.07 -1.41 -7.45
C ARG A 246 13.42 -2.52 -8.44
N THR A 247 12.49 -3.45 -8.66
CA THR A 247 12.59 -4.53 -9.65
C THR A 247 11.23 -4.75 -10.29
N GLY A 248 11.19 -5.06 -11.58
CA GLY A 248 9.95 -5.15 -12.35
C GLY A 248 9.40 -3.76 -12.73
N ASN A 249 8.19 -3.73 -13.27
CA ASN A 249 7.56 -2.51 -13.79
C ASN A 249 6.53 -1.89 -12.81
N PHE A 250 6.27 -2.52 -11.66
CA PHE A 250 5.20 -2.11 -10.76
C PHE A 250 5.55 -2.33 -9.29
N ILE A 251 5.01 -1.49 -8.42
CA ILE A 251 4.95 -1.66 -6.97
C ILE A 251 3.57 -2.19 -6.60
N TYR A 252 3.48 -3.15 -5.69
CA TYR A 252 2.18 -3.63 -5.19
C TYR A 252 1.91 -3.03 -3.81
N LEU A 253 0.94 -2.12 -3.71
CA LEU A 253 0.57 -1.50 -2.43
C LEU A 253 -0.49 -2.33 -1.69
N VAL A 254 -0.26 -2.58 -0.40
CA VAL A 254 -1.33 -2.98 0.52
C VAL A 254 -1.36 -1.97 1.65
N ASN A 255 -2.54 -1.40 1.87
CA ASN A 255 -2.80 -0.63 3.07
C ASN A 255 -3.33 -1.55 4.15
N ALA A 256 -3.10 -1.26 5.43
CA ALA A 256 -3.63 -2.03 6.58
C ALA A 256 -3.40 -1.32 7.93
N ARG A 257 -4.45 -1.15 8.73
CA ARG A 257 -4.32 -0.68 10.12
C ARG A 257 -3.93 -1.84 11.04
N LYS A 258 -3.05 -1.64 12.03
CA LYS A 258 -2.88 -2.57 13.16
C LYS A 258 -3.90 -2.24 14.26
N THR A 259 -4.61 -3.24 14.78
CA THR A 259 -5.55 -3.07 15.89
C THR A 259 -4.90 -2.40 17.08
N LEU A 260 -5.56 -1.40 17.68
CA LEU A 260 -5.34 -1.04 19.07
C LEU A 260 -6.20 -1.93 19.95
N THR A 261 -5.61 -2.58 20.93
CA THR A 261 -6.37 -3.16 22.05
C THR A 261 -7.12 -2.02 22.74
N PRO A 262 -8.44 -2.12 23.00
CA PRO A 262 -9.12 -1.14 23.83
C PRO A 262 -8.51 -1.20 25.22
N GLY A 263 -7.97 -0.08 25.71
CA GLY A 263 -7.70 0.12 27.13
C GLY A 263 -8.97 0.53 27.86
#